data_AF-A0A841MFN3-F1
#
_entry.id   AF-A0A841MFN3-F1
#
_cell.length_a   1.000
_cell.length_b   1.000
_cell.length_c   1.000
_cell.angle_alpha   90.00
_cell.angle_beta   90.00
_cell.angle_gamma   90.00
#
_symmetry.space_group_name_H-M   'P 1'
#
loop_
_entity.id
_entity.type
_entity.pdbx_description
1 polymer ?
#
loop_
_entity_poly.entity_id
_entity_poly.type
_entity_poly.pdbx_seq_one_letter_code
_entity_poly.pdbx_strand_id
1 'polypeptide(L)' 'MAFSKKYIGKGKKVENMEIVEVSLNMAELQNHSFEYEGETYVKFNVAELKEPDQFGKTHTVYVSVKEPESEES' A
#
# COMPACT_ATOMS: atom_id res chain seq x y z
N MET A 1 -10.44 17.02 -6.27
CA MET A 1 -10.25 15.56 -6.06
C MET A 1 -9.00 15.33 -5.23
N ALA A 2 -9.17 15.10 -3.92
CA ALA A 2 -8.07 14.70 -3.05
C ALA A 2 -7.95 13.16 -3.07
N PHE A 3 -6.72 12.67 -3.21
CA PHE A 3 -6.42 11.25 -3.07
C PHE A 3 -5.63 11.09 -1.78
N SER A 4 -6.21 10.38 -0.82
CA SER A 4 -5.54 10.07 0.44
C SER A 4 -4.75 8.78 0.32
N LYS A 5 -3.54 8.78 0.89
CA LYS A 5 -2.67 7.61 0.95
C LYS A 5 -2.98 6.85 2.23
N LYS A 6 -3.54 5.64 2.10
CA LYS A 6 -3.73 4.74 3.24
C LYS A 6 -2.62 3.71 3.26
N TYR A 7 -1.80 3.74 4.32
CA TYR A 7 -0.67 2.83 4.47
C TYR A 7 -1.16 1.47 4.96
N ILE A 8 -0.85 0.41 4.21
CA ILE A 8 -1.35 -0.96 4.45
C ILE A 8 -0.22 -1.94 4.80
N GLY A 9 1.03 -1.48 4.77
CA GLY A 9 2.18 -2.30 5.13
C GLY A 9 3.54 -1.62 4.93
N LYS A 10 4.58 -2.38 5.23
CA LYS A 10 5.99 -1.98 5.08
C LYS A 10 6.80 -3.14 4.52
N GLY A 11 7.91 -2.81 3.86
CA GLY A 11 8.80 -3.80 3.26
C GLY A 11 10.28 -3.50 3.46
N LYS A 12 11.11 -4.49 3.16
CA LYS A 12 12.56 -4.40 3.18
C LYS A 12 13.09 -4.95 1.86
N LYS A 13 14.05 -4.23 1.28
CA LYS A 13 14.80 -4.72 0.12
C LYS A 13 15.67 -5.90 0.54
N VAL A 14 15.60 -7.00 -0.19
CA VAL A 14 16.44 -8.18 0.02
C VAL A 14 17.87 -7.84 -0.39
N GLU A 15 18.83 -8.18 0.47
CA GLU A 15 20.25 -7.90 0.21
C GLU A 15 20.73 -8.66 -1.04
N ASN A 16 21.48 -7.98 -1.90
CA ASN A 16 21.99 -8.50 -3.18
C ASN A 16 20.92 -8.89 -4.22
N MET A 17 19.66 -8.47 -4.06
CA MET A 17 18.60 -8.70 -5.05
C MET A 17 17.78 -7.43 -5.31
N GLU A 18 17.20 -7.33 -6.51
CA GLU A 18 16.23 -6.28 -6.85
C GLU A 18 14.81 -6.66 -6.42
N ILE A 19 14.69 -7.28 -5.25
CA ILE A 19 13.44 -7.79 -4.68
C ILE A 19 13.12 -7.03 -3.40
N VAL A 20 11.86 -6.61 -3.25
CA VAL A 20 11.35 -6.00 -2.01
C VAL A 20 10.36 -6.97 -1.37
N GLU A 21 10.72 -7.46 -0.19
CA GLU A 21 9.81 -8.24 0.63
C GLU A 21 8.87 -7.30 1.39
N VAL A 22 7.56 -7.46 1.22
CA VAL A 22 6.54 -6.63 1.86
C VAL A 22 5.65 -7.46 2.78
N SER A 23 5.27 -6.88 3.91
CA SER A 23 4.28 -7.46 4.82
C SER A 23 3.02 -6.60 4.77
N LEU A 24 1.89 -7.21 4.44
CA LEU A 24 0.61 -6.55 4.20
C LEU A 24 -0.46 -7.13 5.11
N ASN A 25 -1.35 -6.28 5.61
CA ASN A 25 -2.50 -6.73 6.38
C ASN A 25 -3.59 -7.29 5.45
N MET A 26 -3.97 -8.54 5.63
CA MET A 26 -4.92 -9.24 4.77
C MET A 26 -6.34 -8.66 4.83
N ALA A 27 -6.78 -8.18 6.01
CA ALA A 27 -8.08 -7.53 6.16
C ALA A 27 -8.15 -6.22 5.36
N GLU A 28 -7.06 -5.43 5.39
CA GLU A 28 -6.97 -4.19 4.61
C GLU A 28 -6.88 -4.47 3.11
N LEU A 29 -6.15 -5.50 2.69
CA LEU A 29 -6.08 -5.90 1.27
C LEU A 29 -7.45 -6.27 0.72
N GLN A 30 -8.24 -7.05 1.46
CA GLN A 30 -9.60 -7.41 1.05
C GLN A 30 -10.51 -6.17 0.97
N ASN A 31 -10.39 -5.25 1.93
CA ASN A 31 -11.18 -4.01 1.96
C ASN A 31 -10.89 -3.05 0.79
N HIS A 32 -9.70 -3.18 0.19
CA HIS A 32 -9.27 -2.40 -0.98
C HIS A 32 -9.21 -3.22 -2.27
N SER A 33 -9.75 -4.44 -2.24
CA SER A 33 -9.86 -5.27 -3.43
C SER A 33 -11.03 -4.83 -4.30
N PHE A 34 -10.95 -5.13 -5.59
CA PHE A 34 -11.98 -4.83 -6.58
C PHE A 34 -12.11 -5.99 -7.56
N GLU A 35 -13.33 -6.23 -8.04
CA GLU A 35 -13.57 -7.23 -9.08
C GLU A 35 -13.35 -6.62 -10.47
N TYR A 36 -12.63 -7.35 -11.31
CA TYR A 36 -12.40 -7.01 -12.71
C TYR A 36 -12.37 -8.30 -13.53
N GLU A 37 -13.17 -8.35 -14.59
CA GLU A 37 -13.31 -9.54 -15.46
C GLU A 37 -13.64 -10.86 -14.72
N GLY A 38 -14.33 -10.77 -13.59
CA GLY A 38 -14.71 -11.94 -12.78
C GLY A 38 -13.62 -12.43 -11.81
N GLU A 39 -12.52 -11.70 -11.70
CA GLU A 39 -11.44 -11.97 -10.75
C GLU A 39 -11.26 -10.81 -9.77
N THR A 40 -10.84 -11.12 -8.53
CA THR A 40 -10.58 -10.12 -7.50
C THR A 40 -9.12 -9.67 -7.54
N TYR A 41 -8.92 -8.37 -7.72
CA TYR A 41 -7.61 -7.74 -7.78
C TYR A 41 -7.42 -6.76 -6.62
N VAL A 42 -6.16 -6.50 -6.29
CA VAL A 42 -5.78 -5.42 -5.37
C VAL A 42 -4.69 -4.58 -6.01
N LYS A 43 -4.78 -3.26 -5.87
CA LYS A 43 -3.78 -2.32 -6.39
C LYS A 43 -3.22 -1.48 -5.26
N PHE A 44 -1.91 -1.57 -5.07
CA PHE A 44 -1.16 -0.80 -4.08
C PHE A 44 0.15 -0.30 -4.68
N ASN A 45 0.74 0.71 -4.05
CA ASN A 45 2.03 1.29 -4.40
C ASN A 45 3.06 0.91 -3.36
N VAL A 46 4.25 0.54 -3.81
CA VAL A 46 5.44 0.34 -2.97
C VAL A 46 6.38 1.50 -3.25
N ALA A 47 6.76 2.24 -2.21
CA ALA A 47 7.67 3.37 -2.32
C ALA A 47 8.88 3.19 -1.40
N GLU A 48 10.06 3.55 -1.89
CA GLU A 48 11.28 3.59 -1.09
C GLU A 48 11.19 4.75 -0.09
N LEU A 49 11.59 4.48 1.15
CA LEU A 49 11.70 5.48 2.19
C LEU A 49 13.04 6.22 2.05
N LYS A 50 13.05 7.53 2.33
CA LYS A 50 14.29 8.32 2.32
C LYS A 50 15.31 7.79 3.31
N GLU A 51 14.83 7.32 4.46
CA GLU A 51 15.62 6.72 5.52
C GLU A 51 14.93 5.44 5.97
N PRO A 52 15.69 4.38 6.29
CA PRO A 52 15.10 3.16 6.84
C PRO A 52 14.40 3.47 8.16
N ASP A 53 13.24 2.84 8.37
CA ASP A 53 12.49 2.98 9.62
C ASP A 53 13.24 2.31 10.79
N GLN A 54 12.80 2.56 12.03
CA GLN A 54 13.41 2.00 13.25
C GLN A 54 13.56 0.47 13.28
N PHE A 55 12.80 -0.25 12.45
CA PHE A 55 12.85 -1.71 12.29
C PHE A 55 13.66 -2.17 11.06
N GLY A 56 14.42 -1.28 10.42
CA GLY A 56 15.21 -1.58 9.23
C GLY A 56 14.38 -1.80 7.95
N LYS A 57 13.13 -1.33 7.93
CA LYS A 57 12.25 -1.37 6.75
C LYS A 57 12.64 -0.23 5.81
N THR A 58 12.89 -0.55 4.55
CA THR A 58 13.35 0.41 3.54
C THR A 58 12.23 0.89 2.62
N HIS A 59 11.09 0.20 2.60
CA HIS A 59 9.96 0.53 1.74
C HIS A 59 8.66 0.62 2.53
N THR A 60 7.74 1.46 2.05
CA THR A 60 6.38 1.59 2.55
C THR A 60 5.38 1.18 1.48
N VAL A 61 4.25 0.61 1.90
CA VAL A 61 3.19 0.16 1.00
C VAL A 61 1.89 0.88 1.31
N TYR A 62 1.28 1.49 0.31
CA TYR A 62 0.05 2.26 0.47
C TYR A 62 -0.91 2.10 -0.71
N VAL A 63 -2.20 2.23 -0.44
CA VAL A 63 -3.25 2.36 -1.45
C VAL A 63 -3.63 3.83 -1.59
N SER A 64 -3.93 4.24 -2.82
CA SER A 64 -4.49 5.56 -3.09
C SER A 64 -6.01 5.43 -3.08
N VAL A 65 -6.65 6.00 -2.05
CA VAL A 65 -8.11 6.03 -1.95
C VAL A 65 -8.59 7.39 -2.41
N LYS A 66 -9.57 7.39 -3.31
CA LYS A 66 -10.28 8.63 -3.67
C LYS A 66 -11.14 9.02 -2.47
N GLU A 67 -10.85 10.14 -1.84
CA GLU A 67 -11.75 10.64 -0.79
C GLU A 67 -13.10 10.98 -1.46
N PRO A 68 -14.23 10.52 -0.90
CA PRO A 68 -15.49 11.16 -1.25
C PRO A 68 -15.35 12.64 -0.87
N GLU A 69 -15.70 13.55 -1.78
CA GLU A 69 -15.88 14.94 -1.39
C GLU A 69 -16.87 14.93 -0.22
N SER A 70 -16.46 15.37 0.96
CA SER A 70 -17.34 15.50 2.10
C SER A 70 -18.58 16.28 1.67
N GLU A 71 -19.73 15.61 1.60
CA GLU A 71 -21.00 16.27 1.87
C GLU A 71 -20.97 16.60 3.36
N GLU A 72 -20.51 17.82 3.68
CA GLU A 72 -20.81 18.46 4.96
C GLU A 72 -22.34 18.49 5.13
N SER A 73 -22.84 17.94 6.23
CA SER A 73 -24.21 18.14 6.72
C SER A 73 -24.17 18.70 8.13
#